data_AF-A0A376B5E2-F1
#
_entry.id   AF-A0A376B5E2-F1
#
_cell.length_a   1.000
_cell.length_b   1.000
_cell.length_c   1.000
_cell.angle_alpha   90.00
_cell.angle_beta   90.00
_cell.angle_gamma   90.00
#
_symmetry.space_group_name_H-M   'P 1'
#
loop_
_entity.id
_entity.type
_entity.pdbx_description
1 polymer ?
#
loop_
_entity_poly.entity_id
_entity_poly.type
_entity_poly.pdbx_seq_one_letter_code
_entity_poly.pdbx_strand_id
1 'polypeptide(L)'
;MSIFSERVSIQWEDEPSPNEPTSTWVLTAANGDFVDTRINLTTKIPEWVSTGKELEIETKPGYEYSINFQLILDSTSEPNSCNSDVGNFKQLPNSNYRLEEGSMANPTQNKKIMSYKEIWRTLDPNRSTPENLVEIDTGSISEKEEIGFESKVWELPGNRGRFITIGYFGQGVAVNENYEYQTIRLYKNRVLYSDGNDYQKIFAPFLGKGISGMEWIQKC
;
A
#
# COMPACT_ATOMS: atom_id res chain seq x y z
N MET A 1 -11.59 4.11 -8.77
CA MET A 1 -11.37 5.20 -7.79
C MET A 1 -9.97 5.06 -7.20
N SER A 2 -9.25 6.14 -6.93
CA SER A 2 -7.96 6.07 -6.22
C SER A 2 -8.18 6.14 -4.71
N ILE A 3 -7.44 5.33 -3.96
CA ILE A 3 -7.67 5.11 -2.53
C ILE A 3 -6.35 5.25 -1.77
N PHE A 4 -6.37 6.03 -0.69
CA PHE A 4 -5.32 6.01 0.33
C PHE A 4 -5.87 5.28 1.56
N SER A 5 -5.34 4.08 1.82
CA SER A 5 -5.70 3.27 2.99
C SER A 5 -4.59 3.24 4.03
N GLU A 6 -4.98 3.22 5.29
CA GLU A 6 -4.11 2.86 6.41
C GLU A 6 -4.67 1.66 7.14
N ARG A 7 -3.78 0.73 7.50
CA ARG A 7 -4.14 -0.42 8.33
C ARG A 7 -4.21 0.03 9.78
N VAL A 8 -5.37 -0.18 10.39
CA VAL A 8 -5.66 0.12 11.79
C VAL A 8 -5.14 -1.00 12.69
N SER A 9 -5.31 -2.25 12.25
CA SER A 9 -4.79 -3.42 12.96
C SER A 9 -4.72 -4.66 12.07
N ILE A 10 -3.87 -5.60 12.45
CA ILE A 10 -3.86 -6.98 11.99
C ILE A 10 -4.07 -7.93 13.19
N GLN A 11 -4.70 -9.06 12.93
CA GLN A 11 -4.75 -10.20 13.84
C GLN A 11 -4.49 -11.48 13.05
N TRP A 12 -3.42 -12.19 13.39
CA TRP A 12 -3.20 -13.56 12.92
C TRP A 12 -4.03 -14.56 13.74
N GLU A 13 -4.33 -15.72 13.16
CA GLU A 13 -5.18 -16.75 13.77
C GLU A 13 -4.76 -17.19 15.19
N ASP A 14 -3.46 -17.19 15.49
CA ASP A 14 -2.93 -17.59 16.80
C ASP A 14 -2.72 -16.43 17.77
N GLU A 15 -2.99 -15.19 17.35
CA GLU A 15 -2.87 -14.01 18.19
C GLU A 15 -4.14 -13.78 19.03
N PRO A 16 -3.99 -13.56 20.35
CA PRO A 16 -5.13 -13.43 21.26
C PRO A 16 -5.92 -12.13 21.05
N SER A 17 -5.29 -11.10 20.47
CA SER A 17 -5.90 -9.78 20.25
C SER A 17 -5.26 -9.09 19.05
N PRO A 18 -6.01 -8.25 18.31
CA PRO A 18 -5.44 -7.46 17.22
C PRO A 18 -4.36 -6.49 17.74
N ASN A 19 -3.37 -6.23 16.90
CA ASN A 19 -2.31 -5.25 17.14
C ASN A 19 -1.99 -4.48 15.84
N GLU A 20 -1.14 -3.47 15.92
CA GLU A 20 -0.59 -2.82 14.73
C GLU A 20 0.89 -2.49 14.96
N PRO A 21 1.81 -3.40 14.60
CA PRO A 21 3.24 -3.20 14.83
C PRO A 21 3.88 -2.28 13.78
N THR A 22 3.13 -1.91 12.73
CA THR A 22 3.65 -1.16 11.59
C THR A 22 2.90 0.14 11.34
N SER A 23 3.57 1.12 10.76
CA SER A 23 2.88 2.14 9.99
C SER A 23 2.64 1.56 8.60
N THR A 24 1.43 1.06 8.34
CA THR A 24 1.07 0.45 7.04
C THR A 24 0.19 1.38 6.22
N TRP A 25 0.68 1.76 5.05
CA TRP A 25 -0.03 2.60 4.08
C TRP A 25 -0.10 1.89 2.73
N VAL A 26 -1.29 1.91 2.12
CA VAL A 26 -1.53 1.43 0.76
C VAL A 26 -2.09 2.57 -0.08
N LEU A 27 -1.40 2.90 -1.16
CA LEU A 27 -1.93 3.77 -2.21
C LEU A 27 -2.34 2.90 -3.39
N THR A 28 -3.63 2.92 -3.72
CA THR A 28 -4.19 2.22 -4.88
C THR A 28 -4.69 3.26 -5.88
N ALA A 29 -4.15 3.27 -7.09
CA ALA A 29 -4.57 4.15 -8.17
C ALA A 29 -5.89 3.66 -8.80
N ALA A 30 -6.58 4.55 -9.51
CA ALA A 30 -7.89 4.23 -10.10
C ALA A 30 -7.90 3.06 -11.10
N ASN A 31 -6.74 2.68 -11.64
CA ASN A 31 -6.54 1.54 -12.54
C ASN A 31 -6.22 0.22 -11.82
N GLY A 32 -6.26 0.20 -10.48
CA GLY A 32 -5.96 -0.96 -9.63
C GLY A 32 -4.47 -1.15 -9.33
N ASP A 33 -3.57 -0.32 -9.87
CA ASP A 33 -2.16 -0.39 -9.47
C ASP A 33 -1.98 0.09 -8.05
N PHE A 34 -1.28 -0.68 -7.21
CA PHE A 34 -1.04 -0.30 -5.83
C PHE A 34 0.45 -0.33 -5.44
N VAL A 35 0.75 0.37 -4.35
CA VAL A 35 1.98 0.27 -3.57
C VAL A 35 1.60 0.10 -2.10
N ASP A 36 2.06 -0.97 -1.46
CA ASP A 36 1.90 -1.26 -0.03
C ASP A 36 3.27 -1.13 0.67
N THR A 37 3.32 -0.38 1.75
CA THR A 37 4.51 -0.29 2.59
C THR A 37 4.15 -0.49 4.05
N ARG A 38 4.82 -1.43 4.71
CA ARG A 38 4.62 -1.79 6.12
C ARG A 38 5.91 -1.53 6.89
N ILE A 39 5.99 -0.40 7.58
CA ILE A 39 7.21 0.04 8.28
C ILE A 39 7.09 -0.30 9.76
N ASN A 40 7.99 -1.12 10.30
CA ASN A 40 7.98 -1.46 11.72
C ASN A 40 8.08 -0.19 12.58
N LEU A 41 7.14 0.00 13.52
CA LEU A 41 7.08 1.19 14.35
C LEU A 41 8.25 1.32 15.32
N THR A 42 8.90 0.22 15.69
CA THR A 42 10.02 0.17 16.63
C THR A 42 11.37 0.33 15.92
N THR A 43 11.67 -0.53 14.95
CA THR A 43 12.97 -0.57 14.26
C THR A 43 13.07 0.46 13.14
N LYS A 44 11.94 0.95 12.64
CA LYS A 44 11.84 1.81 11.44
C LYS A 44 12.32 1.15 10.15
N ILE A 45 12.52 -0.17 10.17
CA ILE A 45 12.87 -0.97 8.99
C ILE A 45 11.57 -1.49 8.36
N PRO A 46 11.45 -1.56 7.02
CA PRO A 46 10.29 -2.16 6.39
C PRO A 46 10.19 -3.65 6.73
N GLU A 47 9.03 -4.10 7.20
CA GLU A 47 8.74 -5.53 7.39
C GLU A 47 8.31 -6.18 6.07
N TRP A 48 7.53 -5.43 5.29
CA TRP A 48 7.02 -5.85 4.00
C TRP A 48 6.75 -4.62 3.14
N VAL A 49 7.29 -4.62 1.93
CA VAL A 49 6.94 -3.66 0.90
C VAL A 49 6.59 -4.41 -0.39
N SER A 50 5.56 -3.94 -1.08
CA SER A 50 5.11 -4.58 -2.31
C SER A 50 4.48 -3.58 -3.28
N THR A 51 4.44 -3.99 -4.54
CA THR A 51 3.68 -3.34 -5.60
C THR A 51 2.89 -4.40 -6.33
N GLY A 52 1.74 -4.05 -6.90
CA GLY A 52 0.93 -5.04 -7.59
C GLY A 52 -0.35 -4.50 -8.17
N LYS A 53 -1.21 -5.40 -8.63
CA LYS A 53 -2.51 -5.03 -9.17
C LYS A 53 -3.63 -5.64 -8.35
N GLU A 54 -4.57 -4.80 -7.95
CA GLU A 54 -5.86 -5.23 -7.42
C GLU A 54 -6.75 -5.65 -8.59
N LEU A 55 -7.18 -6.92 -8.58
CA LEU A 55 -8.17 -7.44 -9.50
C LEU A 55 -9.37 -7.91 -8.70
N GLU A 56 -10.52 -7.27 -8.90
CA GLU A 56 -11.77 -7.77 -8.36
C GLU A 56 -12.09 -9.14 -8.98
N ILE A 57 -12.47 -10.09 -8.13
CA ILE A 57 -12.84 -11.45 -8.50
C ILE A 57 -14.24 -11.78 -7.97
N GLU A 58 -14.72 -12.99 -8.21
CA GLU A 58 -16.01 -13.44 -7.66
C GLU A 58 -16.04 -13.27 -6.13
N THR A 59 -17.02 -12.51 -5.65
CA THR A 59 -17.20 -12.21 -4.23
C THR A 59 -17.51 -13.48 -3.45
N LYS A 60 -16.70 -13.73 -2.41
CA LYS A 60 -16.95 -14.81 -1.46
C LYS A 60 -18.28 -14.57 -0.71
N PRO A 61 -19.15 -15.59 -0.55
CA PRO A 61 -20.39 -15.43 0.20
C PRO A 61 -20.18 -14.85 1.60
N GLY A 62 -20.99 -13.84 1.96
CA GLY A 62 -20.89 -13.14 3.25
C GLY A 62 -19.92 -11.93 3.27
N TYR A 63 -19.37 -11.56 2.12
CA TYR A 63 -18.53 -10.38 1.91
C TYR A 63 -19.16 -9.45 0.85
N GLU A 64 -18.68 -8.21 0.80
CA GLU A 64 -19.13 -7.20 -0.16
C GLU A 64 -18.36 -7.32 -1.48
N TYR A 65 -17.05 -7.54 -1.40
CA TYR A 65 -16.18 -7.76 -2.56
C TYR A 65 -14.95 -8.59 -2.19
N SER A 66 -14.36 -9.25 -3.19
CA SER A 66 -13.13 -10.03 -3.06
C SER A 66 -12.09 -9.53 -4.05
N ILE A 67 -10.85 -9.34 -3.59
CA ILE A 67 -9.75 -8.84 -4.41
C ILE A 67 -8.66 -9.90 -4.47
N ASN A 68 -8.17 -10.15 -5.68
CA ASN A 68 -6.91 -10.84 -5.93
C ASN A 68 -5.79 -9.80 -6.08
N PHE A 69 -4.86 -9.79 -5.14
CA PHE A 69 -3.67 -8.94 -5.14
C PHE A 69 -2.55 -9.63 -5.92
N GLN A 70 -2.39 -9.28 -7.19
CA GLN A 70 -1.29 -9.78 -8.01
C GLN A 70 -0.01 -9.00 -7.71
N LEU A 71 0.93 -9.62 -7.00
CA LEU A 71 2.18 -8.98 -6.61
C LEU A 71 3.18 -8.95 -7.78
N ILE A 72 3.80 -7.79 -7.97
CA ILE A 72 4.84 -7.53 -8.96
C ILE A 72 6.20 -7.46 -8.26
N LEU A 73 6.30 -6.65 -7.20
CA LEU A 73 7.39 -6.64 -6.25
C LEU A 73 6.85 -7.10 -4.90
N ASP A 74 7.61 -7.93 -4.18
CA ASP A 74 7.26 -8.50 -2.88
C ASP A 74 8.54 -8.78 -2.09
N SER A 75 8.83 -7.95 -1.09
CA SER A 75 10.07 -8.07 -0.31
C SER A 75 10.14 -9.30 0.59
N THR A 76 9.02 -10.02 0.76
CA THR A 76 8.98 -11.22 1.59
C THR A 76 9.24 -12.49 0.80
N SER A 77 9.33 -12.38 -0.53
CA SER A 77 9.39 -13.52 -1.43
C SER A 77 10.61 -13.49 -2.33
N GLU A 78 10.88 -14.64 -2.95
CA GLU A 78 12.00 -14.76 -3.88
C GLU A 78 11.75 -13.86 -5.11
N PRO A 79 12.79 -13.20 -5.66
CA PRO A 79 12.65 -12.44 -6.88
C PRO A 79 12.01 -13.27 -8.01
N ASN A 80 11.00 -12.72 -8.68
CA ASN A 80 10.24 -13.35 -9.77
C ASN A 80 9.30 -14.50 -9.37
N SER A 81 9.00 -14.71 -8.08
CA SER A 81 7.86 -15.55 -7.70
C SER A 81 6.55 -14.83 -8.02
N CYS A 82 5.72 -15.41 -8.89
CA CYS A 82 4.34 -14.94 -9.09
C CYS A 82 3.55 -15.22 -7.82
N ASN A 83 3.42 -14.21 -6.96
CA ASN A 83 2.62 -14.32 -5.75
C ASN A 83 1.30 -13.59 -5.92
N SER A 84 0.26 -14.20 -5.40
CA SER A 84 -1.04 -13.60 -5.30
C SER A 84 -1.66 -13.91 -3.96
N ASP A 85 -2.28 -12.91 -3.33
CA ASP A 85 -3.12 -13.09 -2.14
C ASP A 85 -4.58 -12.73 -2.47
N VAL A 86 -5.52 -13.34 -1.76
CA VAL A 86 -6.94 -13.03 -1.88
C VAL A 86 -7.46 -12.46 -0.56
N GLY A 87 -7.81 -11.19 -0.58
CA GLY A 87 -8.50 -10.49 0.50
C GLY A 87 -10.02 -10.45 0.26
N ASN A 88 -10.80 -10.72 1.30
CA ASN A 88 -12.25 -10.64 1.26
C ASN A 88 -12.73 -9.52 2.18
N PHE A 89 -13.51 -8.59 1.65
CA PHE A 89 -13.81 -7.32 2.31
C PHE A 89 -15.28 -7.19 2.69
N LYS A 90 -15.52 -6.57 3.85
CA LYS A 90 -16.86 -6.10 4.26
C LYS A 90 -16.73 -4.89 5.17
N GLN A 91 -17.72 -4.01 5.16
CA GLN A 91 -17.76 -2.88 6.08
C GLN A 91 -18.04 -3.34 7.52
N LEU A 92 -17.37 -2.72 8.48
CA LEU A 92 -17.67 -2.93 9.89
C LEU A 92 -18.92 -2.14 10.30
N PRO A 93 -19.90 -2.75 11.00
CA PRO A 93 -21.14 -2.08 11.38
C PRO A 93 -20.92 -0.78 12.16
N ASN A 94 -21.66 0.27 11.79
CA ASN A 94 -21.60 1.60 12.41
C ASN A 94 -20.21 2.26 12.37
N SER A 95 -19.40 1.98 11.33
CA SER A 95 -18.07 2.56 11.16
C SER A 95 -17.73 2.81 9.69
N ASN A 96 -16.71 3.62 9.45
CA ASN A 96 -16.12 3.83 8.12
C ASN A 96 -14.96 2.86 7.85
N TYR A 97 -14.82 1.81 8.68
CA TYR A 97 -13.74 0.84 8.58
C TYR A 97 -14.19 -0.39 7.81
N ARG A 98 -13.24 -1.00 7.11
CA ARG A 98 -13.44 -2.24 6.36
C ARG A 98 -12.60 -3.34 6.98
N LEU A 99 -13.21 -4.51 7.14
CA LEU A 99 -12.55 -5.74 7.55
C LEU A 99 -12.14 -6.49 6.30
N GLU A 100 -10.87 -6.84 6.22
CA GLU A 100 -10.29 -7.76 5.25
C GLU A 100 -9.98 -9.10 5.94
N GLU A 101 -10.43 -10.20 5.35
CA GLU A 101 -10.10 -11.55 5.80
C GLU A 101 -9.50 -12.35 4.64
N GLY A 102 -8.36 -12.98 4.90
CA GLY A 102 -7.61 -13.73 3.90
C GLY A 102 -6.72 -14.80 4.53
N SER A 103 -5.79 -15.33 3.74
CA SER A 103 -4.81 -16.32 4.23
C SER A 103 -3.52 -16.19 3.44
N MET A 104 -2.43 -15.91 4.15
CA MET A 104 -1.13 -15.65 3.52
C MET A 104 0.02 -16.10 4.42
N ALA A 105 1.24 -16.10 3.88
CA ALA A 105 2.44 -16.42 4.64
C ALA A 105 2.72 -15.33 5.68
N ASN A 106 2.75 -15.69 6.96
CA ASN A 106 3.10 -14.75 8.03
C ASN A 106 4.62 -14.49 7.98
N PRO A 107 5.05 -13.24 7.70
CA PRO A 107 6.48 -12.91 7.55
C PRO A 107 7.26 -13.07 8.86
N THR A 108 6.60 -13.02 10.01
CA THR A 108 7.25 -13.11 11.34
C THR A 108 7.30 -14.54 11.89
N GLN A 109 6.52 -15.48 11.33
CA GLN A 109 6.45 -16.87 11.76
C GLN A 109 6.96 -17.84 10.70
N ASN A 110 8.18 -17.60 10.19
CA ASN A 110 8.86 -18.47 9.22
C ASN A 110 7.99 -18.79 7.97
N LYS A 111 7.22 -17.80 7.49
CA LYS A 111 6.35 -17.90 6.31
C LYS A 111 5.26 -18.96 6.40
N LYS A 112 4.85 -19.35 7.62
CA LYS A 112 3.70 -20.25 7.82
C LYS A 112 2.44 -19.59 7.21
N ILE A 113 1.69 -20.35 6.40
CA ILE A 113 0.39 -19.88 5.89
C ILE A 113 -0.60 -19.82 7.06
N MET A 114 -1.20 -18.65 7.26
CA MET A 114 -2.10 -18.39 8.37
C MET A 114 -3.26 -17.51 7.92
N SER A 115 -4.42 -17.73 8.52
CA SER A 115 -5.55 -16.83 8.37
C SER A 115 -5.24 -15.50 9.06
N TYR A 116 -5.71 -14.39 8.48
CA TYR A 116 -5.58 -13.07 9.07
C TYR A 116 -6.90 -12.30 9.04
N LYS A 117 -6.97 -11.28 9.89
CA LYS A 117 -7.97 -10.23 9.86
C LYS A 117 -7.28 -8.89 9.91
N GLU A 118 -7.48 -8.07 8.89
CA GLU A 118 -6.97 -6.70 8.85
C GLU A 118 -8.14 -5.71 8.90
N ILE A 119 -7.99 -4.66 9.71
CA ILE A 119 -8.95 -3.55 9.78
C ILE A 119 -8.31 -2.37 9.07
N TRP A 120 -9.02 -1.80 8.12
CA TRP A 120 -8.54 -0.69 7.31
C TRP A 120 -9.46 0.52 7.42
N ARG A 121 -8.86 1.70 7.34
CA ARG A 121 -9.57 2.97 7.18
C ARG A 121 -9.13 3.68 5.91
N THR A 122 -10.06 4.40 5.29
CA THR A 122 -9.78 5.21 4.10
C THR A 122 -9.52 6.66 4.51
N LEU A 123 -8.46 7.24 3.99
CA LEU A 123 -7.98 8.57 4.34
C LEU A 123 -8.24 9.57 3.22
N ASP A 124 -8.47 10.83 3.59
CA ASP A 124 -8.53 11.95 2.66
C ASP A 124 -7.11 12.51 2.43
N PRO A 125 -6.45 12.24 1.29
CA PRO A 125 -5.09 12.67 1.01
C PRO A 125 -4.95 14.19 0.83
N ASN A 126 -6.04 14.94 0.65
CA ASN A 126 -6.03 16.40 0.50
C ASN A 126 -6.22 17.12 1.84
N ARG A 127 -6.90 16.48 2.79
CA ARG A 127 -7.13 17.02 4.15
C ARG A 127 -6.16 16.48 5.19
N SER A 128 -5.51 15.34 4.92
CA SER A 128 -4.52 14.74 5.81
C SER A 128 -3.18 15.48 5.79
N THR A 129 -2.46 15.38 6.92
CA THR A 129 -1.03 15.69 7.04
C THR A 129 -0.30 14.49 7.66
N PRO A 130 1.04 14.41 7.60
CA PRO A 130 1.80 13.32 8.21
C PRO A 130 1.52 13.15 9.73
N GLU A 131 1.20 14.24 10.41
CA GLU A 131 0.91 14.28 11.85
C GLU A 131 -0.58 14.07 12.16
N ASN A 132 -1.47 14.21 11.18
CA ASN A 132 -2.91 14.11 11.36
C ASN A 132 -3.58 13.54 10.11
N LEU A 133 -3.77 12.22 10.11
CA LEU A 133 -4.47 11.50 9.05
C LEU A 133 -5.98 11.62 9.27
N VAL A 134 -6.65 12.23 8.29
CA VAL A 134 -8.08 12.53 8.33
C VAL A 134 -8.82 11.44 7.56
N GLU A 135 -9.75 10.78 8.23
CA GLU A 135 -10.63 9.78 7.61
C GLU A 135 -11.63 10.44 6.66
N ILE A 136 -11.96 9.73 5.58
CA ILE A 136 -13.11 10.10 4.75
C ILE A 136 -14.38 9.79 5.54
N ASP A 137 -15.23 10.80 5.72
CA ASP A 137 -16.57 10.59 6.26
C ASP A 137 -17.49 10.05 5.17
N THR A 138 -17.68 8.73 5.13
CA THR A 138 -18.57 8.09 4.17
C THR A 138 -20.05 8.27 4.50
N GLY A 139 -20.40 8.74 5.70
CA GLY A 139 -21.78 8.99 6.12
C GLY A 139 -22.39 10.27 5.53
N SER A 140 -21.56 11.19 5.04
CA SER A 140 -21.98 12.46 4.45
C SER A 140 -21.93 12.49 2.93
N ILE A 141 -21.38 11.44 2.30
CA ILE A 141 -21.24 11.34 0.85
C ILE A 141 -22.53 10.71 0.33
N SER A 142 -23.35 11.51 -0.37
CA SER A 142 -24.47 10.94 -1.12
C SER A 142 -23.96 9.85 -2.06
N GLU A 143 -24.71 8.76 -2.25
CA GLU A 143 -24.41 7.58 -3.08
C GLU A 143 -23.99 7.87 -4.55
N LYS A 144 -23.84 9.15 -4.95
CA LYS A 144 -23.51 9.63 -6.29
C LYS A 144 -22.23 10.47 -6.40
N GLU A 145 -21.56 10.82 -5.31
CA GLU A 145 -20.25 11.48 -5.38
C GLU A 145 -19.16 10.46 -5.03
N GLU A 146 -18.64 9.76 -6.03
CA GLU A 146 -17.38 9.03 -5.86
C GLU A 146 -16.29 10.05 -5.49
N ILE A 147 -15.77 9.98 -4.26
CA ILE A 147 -14.56 10.74 -3.90
C ILE A 147 -13.37 10.07 -4.59
N GLY A 148 -13.22 10.32 -5.88
CA GLY A 148 -12.04 9.97 -6.65
C GLY A 148 -10.98 11.06 -6.49
N PHE A 149 -9.91 10.77 -5.77
CA PHE A 149 -8.72 11.62 -5.81
C PHE A 149 -7.94 11.36 -7.10
N GLU A 150 -7.44 12.43 -7.72
CA GLU A 150 -6.49 12.29 -8.83
C GLU A 150 -5.27 11.52 -8.33
N SER A 151 -4.95 10.43 -9.04
CA SER A 151 -3.73 9.66 -8.83
C SER A 151 -2.84 9.73 -10.06
N LYS A 152 -1.53 9.69 -9.85
CA LYS A 152 -0.56 9.49 -10.92
C LYS A 152 0.30 8.28 -10.59
N VAL A 153 0.61 7.50 -11.61
CA VAL A 153 1.37 6.25 -11.48
C VAL A 153 2.59 6.33 -12.38
N TRP A 154 3.75 6.03 -11.81
CA TRP A 154 5.00 5.89 -12.52
C TRP A 154 5.58 4.50 -12.31
N GLU A 155 6.17 3.96 -13.36
CA GLU A 155 6.82 2.65 -13.36
C GLU A 155 8.29 2.78 -13.81
N LEU A 156 9.17 2.02 -13.18
CA LEU A 156 10.50 1.74 -13.71
C LEU A 156 10.42 0.62 -14.76
N PRO A 157 11.20 0.71 -15.85
CA PRO A 157 11.28 -0.36 -16.83
C PRO A 157 11.58 -1.73 -16.21
N GLY A 158 10.96 -2.77 -16.77
CA GLY A 158 11.15 -4.14 -16.31
C GLY A 158 10.48 -4.44 -14.96
N ASN A 159 9.43 -3.70 -14.58
CA ASN A 159 8.70 -3.88 -13.33
C ASN A 159 9.57 -3.72 -12.07
N ARG A 160 10.60 -2.88 -12.16
CA ARG A 160 11.61 -2.72 -11.11
C ARG A 160 11.24 -1.70 -10.05
N GLY A 161 10.08 -1.08 -10.17
CA GLY A 161 9.58 -0.17 -9.16
C GLY A 161 8.37 0.58 -9.62
N ARG A 162 7.57 0.99 -8.65
CA ARG A 162 6.38 1.79 -8.81
C ARG A 162 6.41 2.97 -7.86
N PHE A 163 5.94 4.12 -8.33
CA PHE A 163 5.67 5.28 -7.51
C PHE A 163 4.24 5.76 -7.80
N ILE A 164 3.45 6.01 -6.77
CA ILE A 164 2.08 6.52 -6.87
C ILE A 164 1.98 7.80 -6.05
N THR A 165 1.31 8.81 -6.61
CA THR A 165 0.82 9.96 -5.83
C THR A 165 -0.68 9.99 -5.80
N ILE A 166 -1.25 10.31 -4.65
CA ILE A 166 -2.68 10.59 -4.48
C ILE A 166 -2.79 11.83 -3.57
N GLY A 167 -3.43 12.89 -4.06
CA GLY A 167 -3.49 14.18 -3.35
C GLY A 167 -2.11 14.72 -2.98
N TYR A 168 -1.86 14.96 -1.68
CA TYR A 168 -0.56 15.45 -1.20
C TYR A 168 0.44 14.34 -0.87
N PHE A 169 0.07 13.08 -0.97
CA PHE A 169 0.90 11.95 -0.57
C PHE A 169 1.51 11.27 -1.80
N GLY A 170 2.73 10.78 -1.63
CA GLY A 170 3.42 9.92 -2.60
C GLY A 170 4.01 8.71 -1.90
N GLN A 171 4.02 7.57 -2.56
CA GLN A 171 4.61 6.34 -2.04
C GLN A 171 5.26 5.56 -3.18
N GLY A 172 6.44 5.01 -2.94
CA GLY A 172 7.10 4.16 -3.93
C GLY A 172 7.92 3.04 -3.32
N VAL A 173 8.00 1.96 -4.10
CA VAL A 173 8.81 0.78 -3.84
C VAL A 173 9.51 0.44 -5.14
N ALA A 174 10.81 0.21 -5.07
CA ALA A 174 11.65 -0.14 -6.20
C ALA A 174 12.78 -1.07 -5.77
N VAL A 175 13.49 -1.64 -6.72
CA VAL A 175 14.71 -2.43 -6.49
C VAL A 175 15.89 -1.84 -7.26
N ASN A 176 17.06 -1.79 -6.63
CA ASN A 176 18.29 -1.39 -7.30
C ASN A 176 18.83 -2.50 -8.22
N GLU A 177 20.01 -2.30 -8.84
CA GLU A 177 20.64 -3.25 -9.77
C GLU A 177 20.96 -4.62 -9.15
N ASN A 178 21.10 -4.67 -7.82
CA ASN A 178 21.32 -5.89 -7.05
C ASN A 178 20.03 -6.52 -6.51
N TYR A 179 18.86 -6.05 -6.97
CA TYR A 179 17.54 -6.45 -6.46
C TYR A 179 17.30 -6.11 -4.98
N GLU A 180 18.03 -5.14 -4.42
CA GLU A 180 17.81 -4.67 -3.05
C GLU A 180 16.68 -3.64 -3.03
N TYR A 181 15.72 -3.83 -2.13
CA TYR A 181 14.54 -2.99 -2.01
C TYR A 181 14.86 -1.57 -1.55
N GLN A 182 14.13 -0.62 -2.14
CA GLN A 182 14.21 0.81 -1.91
C GLN A 182 12.78 1.30 -1.72
N THR A 183 12.53 2.05 -0.65
CA THR A 183 11.18 2.49 -0.29
C THR A 183 11.17 3.97 0.02
N ILE A 184 10.10 4.66 -0.35
CA ILE A 184 9.93 6.07 -0.01
C ILE A 184 8.47 6.42 0.26
N ARG A 185 8.24 7.32 1.21
CA ARG A 185 6.97 8.04 1.41
C ARG A 185 7.21 9.54 1.36
N LEU A 186 6.35 10.25 0.64
CA LEU A 186 6.41 11.70 0.46
C LEU A 186 5.13 12.38 0.94
N TYR A 187 5.27 13.61 1.42
CA TYR A 187 4.18 14.57 1.57
C TYR A 187 4.59 15.89 0.93
N LYS A 188 3.83 16.38 -0.06
CA LYS A 188 4.14 17.60 -0.83
C LYS A 188 5.61 17.60 -1.32
N ASN A 189 6.05 16.46 -1.87
CA ASN A 189 7.41 16.19 -2.36
C ASN A 189 8.53 16.25 -1.29
N ARG A 190 8.18 16.21 0.00
CA ARG A 190 9.14 16.07 1.10
C ARG A 190 9.18 14.64 1.59
N VAL A 191 10.38 14.11 1.82
CA VAL A 191 10.57 12.75 2.35
C VAL A 191 10.03 12.67 3.77
N LEU A 192 9.04 11.81 3.98
CA LEU A 192 8.56 11.39 5.30
C LEU A 192 9.31 10.17 5.79
N TYR A 193 9.60 9.26 4.86
CA TYR A 193 10.29 8.02 5.13
C TYR A 193 11.08 7.61 3.89
N SER A 194 12.23 7.00 4.12
CA SER A 194 13.04 6.37 3.09
C SER A 194 13.81 5.19 3.67
N ASP A 195 13.96 4.14 2.88
CA ASP A 195 14.82 2.99 3.20
C ASP A 195 15.54 2.49 1.93
N GLY A 196 16.71 1.89 2.12
CA GLY A 196 17.61 1.44 1.06
C GLY A 196 18.70 2.46 0.69
N ASN A 197 19.85 1.98 0.20
CA ASN A 197 21.04 2.82 -0.05
C ASN A 197 20.95 3.70 -1.31
N ASP A 198 20.06 3.35 -2.25
CA ASP A 198 19.95 3.99 -3.57
C ASP A 198 18.67 4.80 -3.74
N TYR A 199 17.83 4.93 -2.70
CA TYR A 199 16.53 5.59 -2.80
C TYR A 199 16.63 7.00 -3.39
N GLN A 200 17.67 7.77 -3.03
CA GLN A 200 17.87 9.14 -3.52
C GLN A 200 18.10 9.18 -5.02
N LYS A 201 18.87 8.22 -5.56
CA LYS A 201 19.15 8.10 -6.99
C LYS A 201 17.90 7.62 -7.75
N ILE A 202 17.20 6.64 -7.20
CA ILE A 202 16.05 6.01 -7.84
C ILE A 202 14.83 6.95 -7.85
N PHE A 203 14.51 7.57 -6.72
CA PHE A 203 13.34 8.44 -6.58
C PHE A 203 13.64 9.93 -6.79
N ALA A 204 14.87 10.28 -7.21
CA ALA A 204 15.28 11.65 -7.54
C ALA A 204 14.23 12.49 -8.31
N PRO A 205 13.54 11.96 -9.33
CA PRO A 205 12.54 12.74 -10.08
C PRO A 205 11.38 13.27 -9.22
N PHE A 206 11.12 12.65 -8.07
CA PHE A 206 10.03 13.00 -7.16
C PHE A 206 10.48 13.84 -5.95
N LEU A 207 11.80 14.00 -5.74
CA LEU A 207 12.39 14.68 -4.58
C LEU A 207 12.54 16.20 -4.74
N GLY A 208 12.06 16.77 -5.85
CA GLY A 208 11.99 18.22 -6.03
C GLY A 208 13.36 18.90 -5.94
N LYS A 209 14.26 18.61 -6.89
CA LYS A 209 15.40 19.44 -7.35
C LYS A 209 16.33 18.58 -8.21
N GLY A 210 16.60 19.01 -9.45
CA GLY A 210 17.84 18.88 -10.25
C GLY A 210 18.74 17.63 -10.19
N ILE A 211 18.36 16.55 -9.52
CA ILE A 211 19.12 15.33 -9.39
C ILE A 211 18.76 14.48 -10.60
N SER A 212 19.78 14.12 -11.40
CA SER A 212 19.62 13.13 -12.46
C SER A 212 19.23 11.80 -11.82
N GLY A 213 18.04 11.32 -12.14
CA GLY A 213 17.47 10.09 -11.59
C GLY A 213 17.31 9.02 -12.65
N MET A 214 16.74 7.88 -12.24
CA MET A 214 16.26 6.88 -13.20
C MET A 214 15.10 7.46 -14.03
N GLU A 215 14.95 6.94 -15.25
CA GLU A 215 13.86 7.33 -16.13
C GLU A 215 12.60 6.55 -15.78
N TRP A 216 11.62 7.27 -15.20
CA TRP A 216 10.32 6.73 -14.84
C TRP A 216 9.30 7.01 -15.95
N ILE A 217 8.47 6.02 -16.27
CA ILE A 217 7.41 6.15 -17.27
C ILE A 217 6.10 6.40 -16.54
N GLN A 218 5.48 7.55 -16.78
CA GLN A 218 4.13 7.81 -16.27
C GLN A 218 3.10 6.99 -17.07
N LYS A 219 2.26 6.22 -16.37
CA LYS A 219 1.22 5.37 -16.96
C LYS A 219 -0.14 6.03 -17.00
N CYS A 220 -0.45 6.84 -15.98
CA CYS A 220 -1.66 7.63 -15.83
C CYS A 220 -1.41 8.80 -14.88
#